data_AF-A0A1J3DM59-F1
#
_entry.id   AF-A0A1J3DM59-F1
#
_cell.length_a   1.000
_cell.length_b   1.000
_cell.length_c   1.000
_cell.angle_alpha   90.00
_cell.angle_beta   90.00
_cell.angle_gamma   90.00
#
_symmetry.space_group_name_H-M   'P 1'
#
loop_
_entity.id
_entity.type
_entity.pdbx_description
1 polymer ?
#
loop_
_entity_poly.entity_id
_entity_poly.type
_entity_poly.pdbx_seq_one_letter_code
_entity_poly.pdbx_strand_id
1 'polypeptide(L)'
;YLRTFAPSHFEGGLWNEGGNCLRKRPYMSNETQDEVTMKLHKIQLEEFRRAEEEAKKKGKRLRLLDTTQAMWLRPDGHPSRYGHIPEANVTLYNDCVHWCLPGPIDNLNDFL
;
A
#
# COMPACT_ATOMS: atom_id res chain seq x y z
N TYR A 1 -12.30 -12.52 -0.34
CA TYR A 1 -11.94 -11.50 -1.35
C TYR A 1 -10.42 -11.37 -1.36
N LEU A 2 -9.82 -10.84 -2.42
CA LEU A 2 -8.44 -10.39 -2.44
C LEU A 2 -8.43 -8.87 -2.28
N ARG A 3 -7.64 -8.33 -1.37
CA ARG A 3 -7.32 -6.90 -1.31
C ARG A 3 -6.01 -6.68 -2.06
N THR A 4 -5.97 -5.72 -2.98
CA THR A 4 -4.70 -5.40 -3.67
C THR A 4 -3.69 -4.80 -2.70
N PHE A 5 -2.40 -4.85 -3.04
CA PHE A 5 -1.35 -4.44 -2.08
C PHE A 5 -1.42 -2.93 -1.79
N ALA A 6 -0.99 -2.54 -0.59
CA ALA A 6 -0.82 -1.14 -0.21
C ALA A 6 0.66 -0.74 -0.44
N PRO A 7 0.96 0.26 -1.27
CA PRO A 7 2.34 0.66 -1.55
C PRO A 7 3.05 1.31 -0.36
N SER A 8 4.38 1.24 -0.36
CA SER A 8 5.25 2.03 0.51
C SER A 8 5.57 3.40 -0.09
N HIS A 9 5.85 4.40 0.74
CA HIS A 9 6.16 5.77 0.27
C HIS A 9 7.53 6.28 0.72
N PHE A 10 8.60 5.57 0.38
CA PHE A 10 9.97 6.05 0.62
C PHE A 10 10.33 7.20 -0.35
N GLU A 11 10.76 8.33 0.21
CA GLU A 11 11.30 9.49 -0.48
C GLU A 11 12.72 9.80 0.05
N GLY A 12 13.55 10.42 -0.79
CA GLY A 12 14.91 10.82 -0.39
C GLY A 12 15.92 9.67 -0.28
N GLY A 13 15.52 8.44 -0.61
CA GLY A 13 16.35 7.23 -0.60
C GLY A 13 15.51 5.98 -0.68
N LEU A 14 16.14 4.83 -0.93
CA LEU A 14 15.48 3.53 -0.80
C LEU A 14 15.25 3.19 0.68
N TRP A 15 14.45 2.15 0.92
CA TRP A 15 14.13 1.64 2.25
C TRP A 15 15.39 1.33 3.09
N ASN A 16 16.48 0.90 2.44
CA ASN A 16 17.77 0.56 3.04
C ASN A 16 18.85 1.65 2.89
N GLU A 17 18.51 2.80 2.30
CA GLU A 17 19.46 3.86 1.95
C GLU A 17 19.06 5.21 2.55
N GLY A 18 18.38 5.19 3.70
CA GLY A 18 17.99 6.40 4.43
C GLY A 18 16.68 7.04 3.96
N GLY A 19 15.89 6.35 3.13
CA GLY A 19 14.57 6.82 2.71
C GLY A 19 13.62 7.09 3.87
N ASN A 20 12.67 8.00 3.66
CA ASN A 20 11.65 8.39 4.64
C ASN A 20 10.33 8.82 3.98
N CYS A 21 9.25 8.93 4.75
CA CYS A 21 7.90 9.29 4.33
C CYS A 21 7.42 10.47 5.16
N LEU A 22 7.89 11.67 4.83
CA LEU A 22 7.65 12.88 5.64
C LEU A 22 6.44 13.69 5.18
N ARG A 23 5.75 13.26 4.11
CA ARG A 23 4.57 13.94 3.60
C ARG A 23 3.48 13.97 4.66
N LYS A 24 2.80 15.12 4.75
CA LYS A 24 1.70 15.37 5.70
C LYS A 24 0.37 15.62 5.00
N ARG A 25 0.33 15.45 3.68
CA ARG A 25 -0.86 15.61 2.85
C ARG A 25 -0.93 14.51 1.79
N PRO A 26 -2.14 14.10 1.37
CA PRO A 26 -2.33 13.21 0.24
C PRO A 26 -1.64 13.72 -1.03
N TYR A 27 -1.34 12.81 -1.95
CA TYR A 27 -1.00 13.20 -3.32
C TYR A 27 -2.21 13.81 -4.02
N MET A 28 -1.96 14.81 -4.86
CA MET A 28 -2.94 15.25 -5.86
C MET A 28 -3.06 14.19 -6.96
N SER A 29 -4.20 14.19 -7.65
CA SER A 29 -4.49 13.23 -8.74
C SER A 29 -3.50 13.28 -9.91
N ASN A 30 -2.72 14.35 -10.03
CA ASN A 30 -1.68 14.53 -11.04
C ASN A 30 -0.25 14.29 -10.51
N GLU A 31 -0.06 14.01 -9.22
CA GLU A 31 1.23 13.61 -8.68
C GLU A 31 1.47 12.13 -9.00
N THR A 32 2.60 11.88 -9.68
CA THR A 32 2.89 10.64 -10.41
C THR A 32 2.88 9.39 -9.52
N GLN A 33 2.37 8.30 -10.10
CA GLN A 33 2.58 6.95 -9.60
C GLN A 33 3.95 6.44 -9.99
N ASP A 34 4.63 5.76 -9.06
CA ASP A 34 5.88 5.10 -9.39
C ASP A 34 5.62 3.91 -10.33
N GLU A 35 6.51 3.76 -11.31
CA GLU A 35 6.38 2.74 -12.36
C GLU A 35 6.36 1.31 -11.79
N VAL A 36 7.09 1.08 -10.69
CA VAL A 36 7.23 -0.24 -10.08
C VAL A 36 5.92 -0.67 -9.42
N THR A 37 5.29 0.21 -8.63
CA THR A 37 3.96 -0.02 -8.04
C THR A 37 2.94 -0.30 -9.12
N MET A 38 2.93 0.46 -10.21
CA MET A 38 2.00 0.24 -11.31
C MET A 38 2.21 -1.10 -12.01
N LYS A 39 3.47 -1.49 -12.22
CA LYS A 39 3.81 -2.78 -12.79
C LYS A 39 3.38 -3.93 -11.88
N LEU A 40 3.64 -3.83 -10.58
CA LEU A 40 3.24 -4.84 -9.60
C LEU A 40 1.72 -4.96 -9.49
N HIS A 41 1.01 -3.83 -9.49
CA HIS A 41 -0.45 -3.78 -9.46
C HIS A 41 -1.06 -4.46 -10.68
N LYS A 42 -0.53 -4.15 -11.87
CA LYS A 42 -0.94 -4.79 -13.11
C LYS A 42 -0.76 -6.30 -13.06
N ILE A 43 0.40 -6.79 -12.62
CA ILE A 43 0.67 -8.23 -12.46
C ILE A 43 -0.32 -8.85 -11.47
N GLN A 44 -0.57 -8.21 -10.33
CA GLN A 44 -1.53 -8.71 -9.34
C GLN A 44 -2.94 -8.84 -9.92
N LEU A 45 -3.40 -7.86 -10.70
CA LEU A 45 -4.70 -7.90 -11.37
C LEU A 45 -4.77 -8.99 -12.45
N GLU A 46 -3.70 -9.20 -13.21
CA GLU A 46 -3.61 -10.27 -14.21
C GLU A 46 -3.70 -11.66 -13.56
N GLU A 47 -2.95 -11.89 -12.48
CA GLU A 47 -2.98 -13.17 -11.75
C GLU A 47 -4.31 -13.38 -11.01
N PHE A 48 -4.93 -12.32 -10.49
CA PHE A 48 -6.27 -12.42 -9.91
C PHE A 48 -7.29 -12.86 -10.95
N ARG A 49 -7.25 -12.32 -12.18
CA ARG A 49 -8.17 -12.71 -13.26
C ARG A 49 -8.01 -14.19 -13.62
N ARG A 50 -6.77 -14.67 -13.73
CA ARG A 50 -6.47 -16.10 -13.95
C ARG A 50 -7.06 -16.98 -12.84
N ALA A 51 -6.86 -16.58 -11.58
CA ALA A 51 -7.42 -17.30 -10.43
C ALA A 51 -8.96 -17.25 -10.40
N GLU A 52 -9.56 -16.14 -10.79
CA GLU A 52 -11.01 -15.97 -10.87
C GLU A 52 -11.64 -16.88 -11.93
N GLU A 53 -11.03 -16.99 -13.12
CA GLU A 53 -11.46 -17.92 -14.16
C GLU A 53 -11.43 -19.38 -13.69
N GLU A 54 -10.37 -19.78 -12.98
CA GLU A 54 -10.25 -21.12 -12.40
C GLU A 54 -11.28 -21.36 -11.29
N ALA A 55 -11.54 -20.36 -10.45
CA ALA A 55 -12.56 -20.44 -9.41
C ALA A 55 -13.96 -20.57 -10.00
N LYS A 56 -14.27 -19.83 -11.07
CA LYS A 56 -15.55 -19.89 -11.79
C LYS A 56 -15.84 -21.30 -12.33
N LYS A 57 -14.83 -21.98 -12.90
CA LYS A 57 -14.95 -23.39 -13.35
C LYS A 57 -15.31 -24.35 -12.22
N LYS A 58 -14.92 -24.02 -10.98
CA LYS A 58 -15.21 -24.79 -9.76
C LYS A 58 -16.48 -24.33 -9.03
N GLY A 59 -17.30 -23.47 -9.65
CA GLY A 59 -18.50 -22.90 -9.03
C GLY A 59 -18.21 -21.95 -7.86
N LYS A 60 -16.97 -21.46 -7.74
CA LYS A 60 -16.56 -20.51 -6.69
C LYS A 60 -16.52 -19.08 -7.24
N ARG A 61 -16.85 -18.10 -6.40
CA ARG A 61 -16.77 -16.67 -6.72
C ARG A 61 -15.64 -16.03 -5.91
N LEU A 62 -14.64 -15.49 -6.60
CA LEU A 62 -13.67 -14.57 -6.00
C LEU A 62 -14.21 -13.15 -6.08
N ARG A 63 -13.80 -12.30 -5.14
CA ARG A 63 -14.10 -10.87 -5.11
C ARG A 63 -12.78 -10.12 -4.98
N LEU A 64 -12.63 -9.02 -5.69
CA LEU A 64 -11.49 -8.13 -5.60
C LEU A 64 -11.90 -6.85 -4.88
N LEU A 65 -11.08 -6.40 -3.95
CA LEU A 65 -11.11 -5.06 -3.37
C LEU A 65 -9.84 -4.35 -3.84
N ASP A 66 -9.99 -3.49 -4.85
CA ASP A 66 -8.84 -2.80 -5.45
C ASP A 66 -8.54 -1.49 -4.72
N THR A 67 -7.51 -1.51 -3.89
CA THR A 67 -7.12 -0.43 -2.97
C THR A 67 -5.79 0.22 -3.33
N THR A 68 -4.98 -0.37 -4.21
CA THR A 68 -3.61 0.09 -4.49
C THR A 68 -3.56 1.56 -4.88
N GLN A 69 -4.44 2.00 -5.80
CA GLN A 69 -4.54 3.42 -6.19
C GLN A 69 -4.91 4.33 -5.01
N ALA A 70 -5.92 3.94 -4.24
CA ALA A 70 -6.41 4.74 -3.12
C ALA A 70 -5.33 4.89 -2.03
N MET A 71 -4.59 3.81 -1.75
CA MET A 71 -3.51 3.82 -0.77
C MET A 71 -2.27 4.55 -1.29
N TRP A 72 -1.97 4.48 -2.59
CA TRP A 72 -0.90 5.26 -3.21
C TRP A 72 -1.11 6.76 -2.99
N LEU A 73 -2.35 7.24 -3.07
CA LEU A 73 -2.65 8.67 -2.87
C LEU A 73 -2.45 9.14 -1.43
N ARG A 74 -2.08 8.26 -0.49
CA ARG A 74 -2.04 8.54 0.95
C ARG A 74 -0.65 8.41 1.56
N PRO A 75 0.39 9.07 1.02
CA PRO A 75 1.72 9.06 1.65
C PRO A 75 1.70 9.71 3.05
N ASP A 76 0.67 10.48 3.37
CA ASP A 76 0.39 11.08 4.68
C ASP A 76 -0.05 10.08 5.77
N GLY A 77 -0.30 8.83 5.40
CA GLY A 77 -0.80 7.80 6.31
C GLY A 77 0.25 7.03 7.08
N HIS A 78 1.52 7.18 6.75
CA HIS A 78 2.60 6.38 7.33
C HIS A 78 3.07 6.94 8.68
N PRO A 79 3.47 6.07 9.61
CA PRO A 79 3.98 6.50 10.91
C PRO A 79 5.40 7.07 10.83
N SER A 80 6.18 6.79 9.78
CA SER A 80 7.58 7.22 9.67
C SER A 80 8.34 6.77 10.93
N ARG A 81 9.07 7.66 11.59
CA ARG A 81 9.78 7.41 12.85
C ARG A 81 8.87 7.05 14.03
N TYR A 82 7.56 7.28 13.94
CA TYR A 82 6.61 7.02 15.02
C TYR A 82 6.02 5.60 14.96
N GLY A 83 6.52 4.75 14.05
CA GLY A 83 6.10 3.34 13.94
C GLY A 83 6.69 2.44 15.03
N HIS A 84 7.63 2.98 15.81
CA HIS A 84 8.35 2.24 16.84
C HIS A 84 8.32 3.00 18.17
N ILE A 85 8.43 2.27 19.28
CA ILE A 85 8.65 2.87 20.59
C ILE A 85 10.03 3.55 20.64
N PRO A 86 10.22 4.63 21.42
CA PRO A 86 11.45 5.42 21.41
C PRO A 86 12.73 4.60 21.69
N GLU A 87 12.63 3.54 22.49
CA GLU A 87 13.75 2.70 22.90
C GLU A 87 14.02 1.52 21.95
N ALA A 88 13.26 1.41 20.85
CA ALA A 88 13.42 0.30 19.92
C ALA A 88 14.73 0.42 19.13
N ASN A 89 15.59 -0.60 19.23
CA ASN A 89 16.75 -0.73 18.36
C ASN A 89 16.35 -1.43 17.05
N VAL A 90 16.03 -0.63 16.03
CA VAL A 90 15.57 -1.12 14.72
C VAL A 90 16.48 -0.64 13.59
N THR A 91 16.79 -1.54 12.66
CA THR A 91 17.64 -1.26 11.49
C THR A 91 16.94 -0.33 10.49
N LEU A 92 15.62 -0.53 10.28
CA LEU A 92 14.77 0.41 9.57
C LEU A 92 13.98 1.22 10.58
N TYR A 93 14.43 2.44 10.83
CA TYR A 93 13.77 3.31 11.78
C TYR A 93 12.56 4.05 11.17
N ASN A 94 12.59 4.33 9.87
CA ASN A 94 11.49 4.99 9.19
C ASN A 94 10.52 3.94 8.64
N ASP A 95 9.36 3.81 9.27
CA ASP A 95 8.32 2.92 8.80
C ASP A 95 7.43 3.63 7.77
N CYS A 96 7.69 3.31 6.51
CA CYS A 96 6.96 3.81 5.34
C CYS A 96 6.18 2.70 4.64
N VAL A 97 5.87 1.61 5.37
CA VAL A 97 5.17 0.42 4.84
C VAL A 97 3.87 0.20 5.61
N HIS A 98 3.87 0.39 6.94
CA HIS A 98 2.68 0.32 7.78
C HIS A 98 1.94 1.65 7.85
N TRP A 99 0.76 1.64 8.48
CA TRP A 99 -0.19 2.75 8.46
C TRP A 99 -0.55 3.15 9.88
N CYS A 100 -0.64 4.45 10.13
CA CYS A 100 -1.19 4.98 11.38
C CYS A 100 -2.64 4.55 11.58
N LEU A 101 -3.03 4.41 12.84
CA LEU A 101 -4.43 4.23 13.28
C LEU A 101 -4.77 5.28 14.34
N PRO A 102 -5.89 6.03 14.19
CA PRO A 102 -6.76 6.06 13.01
C PRO A 102 -6.02 6.66 11.78
N GLY A 103 -6.41 6.26 10.57
CA GLY A 103 -5.71 6.66 9.35
C GLY A 103 -6.36 6.20 8.04
N PRO A 104 -5.69 6.41 6.88
CA PRO A 104 -6.27 6.11 5.57
C PRO A 104 -6.66 4.65 5.39
N ILE A 105 -6.00 3.75 6.12
CA ILE A 105 -6.25 2.32 6.09
C ILE A 105 -7.65 1.96 6.63
N ASP A 106 -8.23 2.82 7.47
CA ASP A 106 -9.57 2.60 8.05
C ASP A 106 -10.64 2.57 6.96
N ASN A 107 -10.50 3.44 5.94
CA ASN A 107 -11.39 3.47 4.78
C ASN A 107 -11.46 2.12 4.04
N LEU A 108 -10.44 1.26 4.16
CA LEU A 108 -10.45 -0.05 3.51
C LEU A 108 -11.48 -0.99 4.12
N ASN A 109 -11.79 -0.83 5.41
CA ASN A 109 -12.81 -1.61 6.09
C ASN A 109 -14.23 -1.15 5.72
N ASP A 110 -14.42 0.13 5.37
CA ASP A 110 -15.72 0.67 4.96
C ASP A 110 -16.19 0.11 3.61
N PHE A 111 -15.28 -0.44 2.80
CA PHE A 111 -15.60 -1.06 1.51
C PHE A 111 -15.96 -2.56 1.60
N LEU A 112 -15.90 -3.17 2.79
CA LEU A 112 -16.16 -4.60 3.03
C LEU A 112 -17.62 -4.88 3.38
#